data_AF-A0A0C2VSI7-F1
#
_entry.id   AF-A0A0C2VSI7-F1
#
_cell.length_a   1.000
_cell.length_b   1.000
_cell.length_c   1.000
_cell.angle_alpha   90.00
_cell.angle_beta   90.00
_cell.angle_gamma   90.00
#
_symmetry.space_group_name_H-M   'P 1'
#
loop_
_entity.id
_entity.type
_entity.pdbx_description
1 polymer ?
#
loop_
_entity_poly.entity_id
_entity_poly.type
_entity_poly.pdbx_seq_one_letter_code
_entity_poly.pdbx_strand_id
1 'polypeptide(L)'
;MFTFLFKTTTYFILLKKFRHQIILVIASLIGIALINGIYEDIYKVAKVSQKESLFVLLLIKWFLVLCIVGYNLYKLKQVKLSDEEKKEILASGPKIYPPTIQKLLDKETLLSTTDLIIKKYKI
;
A
#
# COMPACT_ATOMS: atom_id res chain seq x y z
N MET A 1 -24.54 -14.97 2.49
CA MET A 1 -24.10 -14.25 3.71
C MET A 1 -22.58 -14.27 3.91
N PHE A 2 -21.88 -15.39 3.69
CA PHE A 2 -20.40 -15.45 3.77
C PHE A 2 -19.67 -14.45 2.86
N THR A 3 -20.18 -14.17 1.66
CA THR A 3 -19.58 -13.18 0.73
C THR A 3 -19.55 -11.77 1.31
N PHE A 4 -20.50 -11.43 2.17
CA PHE A 4 -20.55 -10.12 2.83
C PHE A 4 -19.47 -10.04 3.91
N LEU A 5 -19.36 -11.07 4.76
CA LEU A 5 -18.31 -11.17 5.79
C LEU A 5 -16.91 -11.18 5.18
N PHE A 6 -16.69 -11.94 4.10
CA PHE A 6 -15.43 -11.89 3.36
C PHE A 6 -15.14 -10.49 2.83
N LYS A 7 -16.13 -9.80 2.22
CA LYS A 7 -15.94 -8.40 1.83
C LYS A 7 -15.54 -7.53 3.01
N THR A 8 -16.26 -7.57 4.14
CA THR A 8 -15.94 -6.74 5.31
C THR A 8 -14.57 -7.04 5.90
N THR A 9 -14.20 -8.33 6.00
CA THR A 9 -12.89 -8.75 6.50
C THR A 9 -11.76 -8.36 5.53
N THR A 10 -11.97 -8.50 4.22
CA THR A 10 -11.01 -8.06 3.20
C THR A 10 -10.84 -6.54 3.21
N TYR A 11 -11.93 -5.76 3.36
CA TYR A 11 -11.86 -4.31 3.54
C TYR A 11 -11.06 -3.94 4.79
N PHE A 12 -11.26 -4.65 5.90
CA PHE A 12 -10.54 -4.38 7.15
C PHE A 12 -9.04 -4.70 7.04
N ILE A 13 -8.69 -5.79 6.34
CA ILE A 13 -7.29 -6.19 6.10
C ILE A 13 -6.60 -5.19 5.17
N LEU A 14 -7.26 -4.77 4.08
CA LEU A 14 -6.76 -3.73 3.18
C LEU A 14 -6.59 -2.39 3.93
N LEU A 15 -7.58 -2.00 4.73
CA LEU A 15 -7.51 -0.80 5.54
C LEU A 15 -6.31 -0.87 6.47
N LYS A 16 -6.10 -1.98 7.21
CA LYS A 16 -4.96 -2.16 8.12
C LYS A 16 -3.62 -2.10 7.39
N LYS A 17 -3.50 -2.74 6.23
CA LYS A 17 -2.28 -2.76 5.40
C LYS A 17 -1.93 -1.38 4.84
N PHE A 18 -2.94 -0.59 4.47
CA PHE A 18 -2.76 0.72 3.84
C PHE A 18 -3.05 1.91 4.77
N ARG A 19 -3.24 1.69 6.08
CA ARG A 19 -3.55 2.75 7.08
C ARG A 19 -2.62 3.95 6.93
N HIS A 20 -1.31 3.70 6.82
CA HIS A 20 -0.34 4.78 6.71
C HIS A 20 -0.48 5.58 5.41
N GLN A 21 -0.81 4.94 4.29
CA GLN A 21 -1.05 5.61 3.00
C GLN A 21 -2.36 6.39 3.01
N ILE A 22 -3.43 5.83 3.59
CA ILE A 22 -4.72 6.52 3.73
C ILE A 22 -4.55 7.78 4.58
N ILE A 23 -3.83 7.71 5.70
CA ILE A 23 -3.53 8.87 6.54
C ILE A 23 -2.73 9.92 5.75
N LEU A 24 -1.76 9.50 4.94
CA LEU A 24 -0.95 10.40 4.11
C LEU A 24 -1.79 11.13 3.06
N VAL A 25 -2.70 10.41 2.39
CA VAL A 25 -3.64 10.99 1.42
C VAL A 25 -4.58 11.97 2.11
N ILE A 26 -5.15 11.63 3.26
CA ILE A 26 -6.01 12.54 4.03
C ILE A 26 -5.24 13.78 4.47
N ALA A 27 -4.02 13.62 4.99
CA ALA A 27 -3.16 14.74 5.36
C ALA A 27 -2.84 15.65 4.16
N SER A 28 -2.63 15.06 2.97
CA SER A 28 -2.41 15.81 1.74
C SER A 28 -3.63 16.62 1.31
N LEU A 29 -4.84 16.05 1.44
CA LEU A 29 -6.09 16.75 1.14
C LEU A 29 -6.29 17.95 2.08
N ILE A 30 -6.00 17.79 3.37
CA ILE A 30 -6.03 18.88 4.35
C ILE A 30 -5.01 19.96 3.98
N GLY A 31 -3.78 19.57 3.60
CA GLY A 31 -2.74 20.50 3.18
C GLY A 31 -3.13 21.31 1.94
N ILE A 32 -3.73 20.67 0.92
CA ILE A 32 -4.23 21.34 -0.28
C ILE A 32 -5.37 22.32 0.07
N ALA A 33 -6.28 21.92 0.95
CA ALA A 33 -7.37 22.79 1.41
C ALA A 33 -6.83 24.04 2.12
N LEU A 34 -5.83 23.88 2.99
CA LEU A 34 -5.15 25.00 3.67
C LEU A 34 -4.46 25.93 2.68
N ILE A 35 -3.72 25.38 1.70
CA ILE A 35 -3.07 26.18 0.65
C ILE A 35 -4.12 26.96 -0.14
N ASN A 36 -5.26 26.35 -0.45
CA ASN A 36 -6.32 27.03 -1.19
C ASN A 36 -6.95 28.16 -0.38
N GLY A 37 -7.15 27.97 0.92
CA GLY A 37 -7.63 29.03 1.83
C GLY A 37 -6.66 30.21 1.92
N ILE A 38 -5.37 29.93 2.14
CA ILE A 38 -4.32 30.97 2.19
C ILE A 38 -4.21 31.68 0.84
N TYR A 39 -4.25 30.93 -0.26
CA TYR A 39 -4.20 31.49 -1.61
C TYR A 39 -5.37 32.44 -1.87
N GLU A 40 -6.60 32.06 -1.51
CA GLU A 40 -7.77 32.93 -1.71
C GLU A 40 -7.66 34.24 -0.94
N ASP A 41 -7.13 34.20 0.28
CA ASP A 41 -6.95 35.38 1.11
C ASP A 41 -5.89 36.33 0.51
N ILE A 42 -4.72 35.78 0.15
CA ILE A 42 -3.67 36.56 -0.52
C ILE A 42 -4.14 37.07 -1.89
N TYR A 43 -4.92 36.28 -2.63
CA TYR A 43 -5.45 36.67 -3.93
C TYR A 43 -6.40 37.87 -3.81
N LYS A 44 -7.26 37.91 -2.78
CA LYS A 44 -8.13 39.06 -2.52
C LYS A 44 -7.31 40.33 -2.27
N VAL A 45 -6.24 40.25 -1.48
CA VAL A 45 -5.36 41.39 -1.19
C VAL A 45 -4.56 41.81 -2.43
N ALA A 46 -3.96 40.84 -3.14
CA ALA A 46 -3.10 41.09 -4.30
C ALA A 46 -3.89 41.64 -5.51
N LYS A 47 -5.15 41.24 -5.68
CA LYS A 47 -6.03 41.72 -6.76
C LYS A 47 -6.24 43.24 -6.72
N VAL A 48 -6.21 43.84 -5.53
CA VAL A 48 -6.37 45.29 -5.34
C VAL A 48 -5.06 46.04 -5.60
N SER A 49 -3.92 45.36 -5.46
CA SER A 49 -2.61 46.00 -5.47
C SER A 49 -1.98 46.07 -6.86
N GLN A 50 -1.70 44.95 -7.54
CA GLN A 50 -1.00 44.93 -8.85
C GLN A 50 -1.26 43.63 -9.64
N LYS A 51 -1.45 43.74 -10.97
CA LYS A 51 -1.77 42.59 -11.85
C LYS A 51 -0.62 41.59 -12.05
N GLU A 52 0.64 42.05 -12.08
CA GLU A 52 1.80 41.15 -12.26
C GLU A 52 1.98 40.19 -11.06
N SER A 53 1.65 40.65 -9.86
CA SER A 53 1.69 39.85 -8.62
C SER A 53 0.75 38.63 -8.67
N LEU A 54 -0.36 38.72 -9.43
CA LEU A 54 -1.32 37.63 -9.55
C LEU A 54 -0.73 36.40 -10.27
N PHE A 55 0.14 36.61 -11.26
CA PHE A 55 0.73 35.51 -12.00
C PHE A 55 1.76 34.75 -11.14
N VAL A 56 2.57 35.49 -10.39
CA VAL A 56 3.54 34.93 -9.43
C VAL A 56 2.81 34.14 -8.34
N LEU A 57 1.71 34.68 -7.81
CA LEU A 57 0.90 34.01 -6.79
C LEU A 57 0.33 32.67 -7.30
N LEU A 58 -0.14 32.65 -8.55
CA LEU A 58 -0.67 31.44 -9.18
C LEU A 58 0.42 30.38 -9.39
N LEU A 59 1.63 30.78 -9.82
CA LEU A 59 2.78 29.88 -9.93
C LEU A 59 3.17 29.27 -8.57
N ILE A 60 3.21 30.07 -7.51
CA ILE A 60 3.52 29.61 -6.15
C ILE A 60 2.49 28.58 -5.67
N LYS A 61 1.19 28.82 -5.93
CA LYS A 61 0.11 27.87 -5.59
C LYS A 61 0.37 26.51 -6.23
N TRP A 62 0.59 26.48 -7.54
CA TRP A 62 0.80 25.22 -8.25
C TRP A 62 2.11 24.55 -7.86
N PHE A 63 3.16 25.31 -7.58
CA PHE A 63 4.42 24.79 -7.06
C PHE A 63 4.21 24.06 -5.72
N LEU A 64 3.48 24.66 -4.78
CA LEU A 64 3.14 24.04 -3.49
C LEU A 64 2.33 22.74 -3.65
N VAL A 65 1.32 22.75 -4.52
CA VAL A 65 0.51 21.55 -4.82
C VAL A 65 1.40 20.45 -5.42
N LEU A 66 2.29 20.80 -6.34
CA LEU A 66 3.20 19.85 -7.00
C LEU A 66 4.19 19.25 -6.00
N CYS A 67 4.67 20.02 -5.04
CA CYS A 67 5.48 19.52 -3.92
C CYS A 67 4.72 18.51 -3.05
N ILE A 68 3.45 18.76 -2.72
CA ILE A 68 2.62 17.82 -1.96
C ILE A 68 2.41 16.52 -2.73
N VAL A 69 2.06 16.61 -4.01
CA VAL A 69 1.85 15.44 -4.87
C VAL A 69 3.16 14.66 -5.02
N GLY A 70 4.27 15.34 -5.27
CA GLY A 70 5.60 14.74 -5.37
C GLY A 70 6.02 14.03 -4.08
N TYR A 71 5.79 14.64 -2.92
CA TYR A 71 6.06 14.02 -1.63
C TYR A 71 5.22 12.75 -1.41
N ASN A 72 3.92 12.79 -1.74
CA ASN A 72 3.04 11.62 -1.68
C ASN A 72 3.54 10.48 -2.58
N LEU A 73 3.90 10.77 -3.84
CA LEU A 73 4.45 9.78 -4.78
C LEU A 73 5.77 9.19 -4.29
N TYR A 74 6.67 10.01 -3.74
CA TYR A 74 7.94 9.56 -3.19
C TYR A 74 7.73 8.62 -1.99
N LYS A 75 6.85 8.98 -1.06
CA LYS A 75 6.48 8.14 0.08
C LYS A 75 5.80 6.84 -0.38
N LEU A 76 4.95 6.89 -1.39
CA LEU A 76 4.30 5.70 -1.96
C LEU A 76 5.33 4.75 -2.59
N LYS A 77 6.35 5.29 -3.27
CA LYS A 77 7.45 4.52 -3.88
C LYS A 77 8.36 3.85 -2.84
N GLN A 78 8.50 4.45 -1.66
CA GLN A 78 9.23 3.85 -0.53
C GLN A 78 8.48 2.70 0.15
N VAL A 79 7.16 2.56 -0.07
CA VAL A 79 6.38 1.39 0.38
C VAL A 79 6.50 0.22 -0.62
N LYS A 80 7.60 0.15 -1.39
CA LYS A 80 8.02 -1.13 -1.98
C LYS A 80 8.35 -2.05 -0.82
N LEU A 81 7.70 -3.23 -0.80
CA LEU A 81 7.77 -4.24 0.27
C LEU A 81 9.10 -4.19 1.02
N SER A 82 9.02 -4.02 2.34
CA SER A 82 10.15 -4.25 3.24
C SER A 82 10.82 -5.55 2.82
N ASP A 83 12.14 -5.53 2.63
CA ASP A 83 12.89 -6.71 2.21
C ASP A 83 12.72 -7.89 3.20
N GLU A 84 12.17 -7.64 4.39
CA GLU A 84 11.73 -8.63 5.36
C GLU A 84 10.50 -9.44 4.90
N GLU A 85 9.50 -8.83 4.26
CA GLU A 85 8.32 -9.56 3.74
C GLU A 85 8.68 -10.38 2.48
N LYS A 86 9.61 -9.88 1.65
CA LYS A 86 10.16 -10.65 0.53
C LYS A 86 10.97 -11.85 1.03
N LYS A 87 11.70 -11.68 2.12
CA LYS A 87 12.44 -12.76 2.78
C LYS A 87 11.51 -13.79 3.40
N GLU A 88 10.37 -13.43 4.00
CA GLU A 88 9.41 -14.43 4.48
C GLU A 88 8.76 -15.24 3.36
N ILE A 89 8.50 -14.63 2.20
CA ILE A 89 7.95 -15.34 1.04
C ILE A 89 9.01 -16.23 0.38
N LEU A 90 10.28 -15.80 0.31
CA LEU A 90 11.41 -16.60 -0.18
C LEU A 90 11.95 -17.63 0.84
N ALA A 91 11.71 -17.41 2.14
CA ALA A 91 11.98 -18.35 3.23
C ALA A 91 10.91 -19.44 3.36
N SER A 92 10.01 -19.54 2.38
CA SER A 92 9.40 -20.82 2.01
C SER A 92 10.40 -21.78 1.34
N GLY A 93 11.65 -21.78 1.82
CA GLY A 93 12.53 -22.95 1.76
C GLY A 93 11.93 -24.10 2.57
N PRO A 94 12.41 -25.33 2.38
CA PRO A 94 11.65 -26.57 2.52
C PRO A 94 10.87 -26.60 3.83
N LYS A 95 9.54 -26.69 3.74
CA LYS A 95 8.65 -26.90 4.90
C LYS A 95 9.22 -28.04 5.74
N ILE A 96 9.71 -27.72 6.93
CA ILE A 96 10.11 -28.73 7.92
C ILE A 96 8.82 -29.35 8.42
N TYR A 97 8.41 -30.42 7.76
CA TYR A 97 7.26 -31.20 8.17
C TYR A 97 7.60 -31.98 9.46
N PRO A 98 6.63 -32.16 10.38
CA PRO A 98 6.79 -33.03 11.53
C PRO A 98 7.32 -34.42 11.11
N PRO A 99 8.12 -35.10 11.95
CA PRO A 99 8.77 -36.37 11.58
C PRO A 99 7.77 -37.45 11.15
N THR A 100 6.53 -37.38 11.63
CA THR A 100 5.42 -38.25 11.23
C THR A 100 5.03 -38.09 9.77
N ILE A 101 5.05 -36.85 9.26
CA ILE A 101 4.68 -36.53 7.87
C ILE A 101 5.85 -36.83 6.92
N GLN A 102 7.11 -36.63 7.36
CA GLN A 102 8.29 -37.07 6.59
C GLN A 102 8.30 -38.59 6.38
N LYS A 103 7.98 -39.37 7.41
CA LYS A 103 7.84 -40.84 7.30
C LYS A 103 6.76 -41.29 6.32
N LEU A 104 5.71 -40.49 6.14
CA LEU A 104 4.66 -40.75 5.14
C LEU A 104 5.09 -40.33 3.72
N LEU A 105 5.93 -39.30 3.61
CA LEU A 105 6.45 -38.78 2.34
C LEU A 105 7.57 -39.64 1.72
N ASP A 106 8.36 -40.32 2.57
CA ASP A 106 9.50 -41.16 2.18
C ASP A 106 9.12 -42.65 2.05
N LYS A 107 7.83 -42.99 2.13
CA LYS A 107 7.36 -44.35 1.94
C LYS A 107 7.55 -44.80 0.49
N GLU A 108 8.35 -45.85 0.28
CA GLU A 108 8.76 -46.34 -1.04
C GLU A 108 7.63 -47.05 -1.82
N THR A 109 6.67 -47.64 -1.11
CA THR A 109 5.51 -48.33 -1.71
C THR A 109 4.23 -47.52 -1.54
N LEU A 110 3.76 -46.94 -2.65
CA LEU A 110 2.48 -46.24 -2.76
C LEU A 110 1.36 -47.29 -2.84
N LEU A 111 0.58 -47.44 -1.77
CA LEU A 111 -0.49 -48.46 -1.70
C LEU A 111 -1.88 -47.82 -1.84
N SER A 112 -2.00 -46.50 -1.66
CA SER A 112 -3.28 -45.78 -1.68
C SER A 112 -3.30 -44.64 -2.70
N THR A 113 -4.49 -44.33 -3.22
CA THR A 113 -4.74 -43.15 -4.07
C THR A 113 -4.36 -41.84 -3.38
N THR A 114 -4.43 -41.79 -2.05
CA THR A 114 -3.96 -40.65 -1.25
C THR A 114 -2.44 -40.44 -1.38
N ASP A 115 -1.66 -41.52 -1.48
CA ASP A 115 -0.20 -41.45 -1.58
C ASP A 115 0.24 -40.86 -2.94
N LEU A 116 -0.52 -41.14 -4.01
CA LEU A 116 -0.29 -40.57 -5.35
C LEU A 116 -0.51 -39.04 -5.38
N ILE A 117 -1.53 -38.56 -4.66
CA ILE A 117 -1.83 -37.13 -4.58
C ILE A 117 -0.67 -36.42 -3.87
N ILE A 118 -0.19 -36.97 -2.76
CA ILE A 118 0.92 -36.39 -1.98
C ILE A 118 2.21 -36.32 -2.82
N LYS A 119 2.54 -37.35 -3.61
CA LYS A 119 3.69 -37.33 -4.52
C LYS A 119 3.60 -36.23 -5.58
N LYS A 120 2.40 -35.93 -6.09
CA LYS A 120 2.20 -34.86 -7.09
C LYS A 120 2.50 -33.46 -6.54
N TYR A 121 2.35 -33.26 -5.24
CA TYR A 121 2.67 -31.99 -4.55
C TYR A 121 4.09 -31.94 -3.97
N LYS A 122 4.95 -32.92 -4.27
CA LYS A 122 6.40 -32.92 -3.95
C LYS A 122 7.18 -32.09 -5.00
N ILE A 123 6.70 -30.88 -5.28
CA ILE A 123 7.35 -29.85 -6.13
C ILE A 123 7.71 -28.67 -5.23
#